data_AF-A0A2V7FPT8-F1
#
_entry.id   AF-A0A2V7FPT8-F1
#
_cell.length_a   1.000
_cell.length_b   1.000
_cell.length_c   1.000
_cell.angle_alpha   90.00
_cell.angle_beta   90.00
_cell.angle_gamma   90.00
#
_symmetry.space_group_name_H-M   'P 1'
#
loop_
_entity.id
_entity.type
_entity.pdbx_description
1 polymer ?
#
loop_
_entity_poly.entity_id
_entity_poly.type
_entity_poly.pdbx_seq_one_letter_code
_entity_poly.pdbx_strand_id
1 'polypeptide(L)'
;MIALPSPSPAGAARVLREVFGHIAAPFAFRLWDGREVRLGSDQPVCTAVIKTPGTFLRLIRDPSPYNFAEAYVESAIELEGDLFAAMDVANAVEGIRLSPLRKLRLLLSLWTR
;
A
#
# COMPACT_ATOMS: atom_id res chain seq x y z
N MET A 1 -1.42 -26.59 3.80
CA MET A 1 -1.40 -25.12 3.74
C MET A 1 0.04 -24.64 3.73
N ILE A 2 0.57 -24.25 2.57
CA ILE A 2 1.93 -23.71 2.47
C ILE A 2 1.87 -22.27 3.00
N ALA A 3 2.50 -22.00 4.13
CA ALA A 3 2.68 -20.63 4.61
C ALA A 3 3.55 -19.90 3.60
N LEU A 4 2.96 -19.00 2.81
CA LEU A 4 3.75 -18.11 1.95
C LEU A 4 4.72 -17.35 2.86
N PRO A 5 6.01 -17.22 2.47
CA PRO A 5 6.94 -16.43 3.25
C PRO A 5 6.36 -15.02 3.43
N SER A 6 6.37 -14.50 4.66
CA SER A 6 5.87 -13.14 4.89
C SER A 6 6.74 -12.15 4.11
N PRO A 7 6.15 -11.15 3.43
CA PRO A 7 6.94 -10.14 2.71
C PRO A 7 7.88 -9.45 3.69
N SER A 8 9.10 -9.16 3.25
CA SER A 8 10.00 -8.33 4.05
C SER A 8 9.49 -6.88 4.06
N PRO A 9 9.61 -6.12 5.17
CA PRO A 9 9.22 -4.72 5.18
C PRO A 9 9.96 -3.87 4.14
N ALA A 10 11.24 -4.18 3.87
CA ALA A 10 12.02 -3.51 2.85
C ALA A 10 11.47 -3.78 1.43
N GLY A 11 11.10 -5.02 1.13
CA GLY A 11 10.45 -5.40 -0.11
C GLY A 11 9.08 -4.74 -0.27
N ALA A 12 8.26 -4.76 0.79
CA ALA A 12 6.97 -4.09 0.83
C ALA A 12 7.08 -2.59 0.55
N ALA A 13 8.05 -1.92 1.17
CA ALA A 13 8.30 -0.50 0.94
C ALA A 13 8.73 -0.19 -0.50
N ARG A 14 9.54 -1.07 -1.12
CA ARG A 14 9.92 -0.94 -2.53
C ARG A 14 8.69 -1.08 -3.44
N VAL A 15 7.84 -2.06 -3.19
CA VAL A 15 6.60 -2.26 -3.97
C VAL A 15 5.66 -1.07 -3.82
N LEU A 16 5.49 -0.52 -2.62
CA LEU A 16 4.67 0.68 -2.42
C LEU A 16 5.17 1.86 -3.25
N ARG A 17 6.49 2.09 -3.29
CA ARG A 17 7.09 3.13 -4.14
C ARG A 17 6.92 2.85 -5.63
N GLU A 18 7.05 1.60 -6.07
CA GLU A 18 6.89 1.27 -7.50
C GLU A 18 5.43 1.37 -7.95
N VAL A 19 4.47 0.99 -7.10
CA VAL A 19 3.04 1.02 -7.41
C VAL A 19 2.47 2.43 -7.27
N PHE A 20 2.75 3.12 -6.17
CA PHE A 20 2.08 4.39 -5.83
C PHE A 20 3.00 5.62 -5.95
N GLY A 21 4.29 5.46 -6.26
CA GLY A 21 5.24 6.59 -6.31
C GLY A 21 4.98 7.60 -7.43
N HIS A 22 4.07 7.31 -8.36
CA HIS A 22 3.62 8.26 -9.38
C HIS A 22 2.43 9.13 -8.92
N ILE A 23 1.86 8.85 -7.75
CA ILE A 23 0.78 9.63 -7.17
C ILE A 23 1.41 10.83 -6.45
N ALA A 24 1.10 12.03 -6.93
CA ALA A 24 1.53 13.29 -6.34
C ALA A 24 0.57 13.75 -5.23
N ALA A 25 0.24 12.85 -4.31
CA ALA A 25 -0.64 13.14 -3.18
C ALA A 25 0.16 13.03 -1.87
N PRO A 26 -0.01 13.97 -0.92
CA PRO A 26 0.68 13.98 0.37
C PRO A 26 0.18 12.84 1.28
N PHE A 27 0.60 11.61 0.98
CA PHE A 27 0.12 10.40 1.64
C PHE A 27 1.29 9.53 2.10
N ALA A 28 1.16 8.84 3.22
CA ALA A 28 2.15 7.89 3.68
C ALA A 28 1.56 6.52 3.98
N PHE A 29 2.38 5.49 3.91
CA PHE A 29 2.08 4.16 4.42
C PHE A 29 3.03 3.83 5.56
N ARG A 30 2.50 3.38 6.70
CA ARG A 30 3.30 2.84 7.79
C ARG A 30 3.13 1.32 7.83
N LEU A 31 4.24 0.62 7.65
CA LEU A 31 4.28 -0.84 7.65
C LEU A 31 4.27 -1.40 9.08
N TRP A 32 4.07 -2.71 9.20
CA TRP A 32 3.99 -3.44 10.47
C TRP A 32 5.28 -3.43 11.29
N ASP A 33 6.43 -3.10 10.69
CA ASP A 33 7.70 -2.87 11.39
C ASP A 33 7.91 -1.40 11.81
N GLY A 34 6.89 -0.55 11.61
CA GLY A 34 6.93 0.88 11.86
C GLY A 34 7.55 1.71 10.75
N ARG A 35 8.05 1.08 9.67
CA ARG A 35 8.72 1.78 8.57
C ARG A 35 7.70 2.58 7.75
N GLU A 36 8.00 3.86 7.54
CA GLU A 36 7.14 4.78 6.80
C GLU A 36 7.58 4.92 5.33
N VAL A 37 6.60 4.94 4.42
CA VAL A 37 6.78 5.13 2.99
C VAL A 37 5.93 6.31 2.56
N ARG A 38 6.59 7.43 2.24
CA ARG A 38 5.92 8.65 1.79
C ARG A 38 5.70 8.63 0.29
N LEU A 39 4.55 9.14 -0.12
CA LEU A 39 4.16 9.45 -1.48
C LEU A 39 4.14 10.96 -1.65
N GLY A 40 4.49 11.43 -2.85
CA GLY A 40 4.65 12.85 -3.11
C GLY A 40 5.89 13.47 -2.44
N SER A 41 6.06 14.77 -2.67
CA SER A 41 7.19 15.56 -2.17
C SER A 41 6.87 16.30 -0.87
N ASP A 42 5.59 16.48 -0.58
CA ASP A 42 5.08 17.28 0.54
C ASP A 42 4.93 16.44 1.82
N GLN A 43 4.74 17.13 2.95
CA GLN A 43 4.48 16.46 4.24
C GLN A 43 3.17 15.65 4.14
N PRO A 44 3.17 14.35 4.51
CA PRO A 44 1.97 13.54 4.44
C PRO A 44 0.89 14.09 5.36
N VAL A 45 -0.29 14.34 4.80
CA VAL A 45 -1.48 14.78 5.54
C VAL A 45 -2.34 13.59 5.99
N CYS A 46 -2.13 12.42 5.39
CA CYS A 46 -2.76 11.17 5.79
C CYS A 46 -1.75 10.02 5.73
N THR A 47 -1.84 9.09 6.70
CA THR A 47 -0.99 7.91 6.81
C THR A 47 -1.83 6.65 6.96
N ALA A 48 -1.71 5.69 6.04
CA ALA A 48 -2.29 4.36 6.18
C ALA A 48 -1.35 3.42 6.94
N VAL A 49 -1.80 2.96 8.10
CA VAL A 49 -1.08 2.03 8.97
C VAL A 49 -1.50 0.61 8.66
N ILE A 50 -0.57 -0.19 8.16
CA ILE A 50 -0.78 -1.60 7.81
C ILE A 50 -0.21 -2.47 8.94
N LYS A 51 -1.09 -3.07 9.73
CA LYS A 51 -0.72 -3.80 10.95
C LYS A 51 -0.08 -5.17 10.70
N THR A 52 -0.37 -5.81 9.57
CA THR A 52 0.12 -7.16 9.29
C THR A 52 0.63 -7.34 7.85
N PRO A 53 1.61 -8.23 7.62
CA PRO A 53 2.04 -8.61 6.28
C PRO A 53 0.92 -9.24 5.43
N GLY A 54 -0.04 -9.91 6.08
CA GLY A 54 -1.19 -10.52 5.40
C GLY A 54 -2.13 -9.47 4.80
N THR A 55 -2.44 -8.41 5.55
CA THR A 55 -3.22 -7.26 5.07
C THR A 55 -2.55 -6.62 3.86
N PHE A 56 -1.23 -6.42 3.92
CA PHE A 56 -0.47 -5.87 2.80
C PHE A 56 -0.59 -6.71 1.52
N LEU A 57 -0.41 -8.03 1.63
CA LEU A 57 -0.53 -8.93 0.48
C LEU A 57 -1.93 -8.89 -0.12
N ARG A 58 -2.98 -8.83 0.72
CA ARG A 58 -4.38 -8.70 0.26
C ARG A 58 -4.57 -7.41 -0.55
N LEU A 59 -4.09 -6.28 -0.02
CA LEU A 59 -4.23 -4.96 -0.67
C LEU A 59 -3.41 -4.82 -1.95
N ILE A 60 -2.19 -5.36 -2.01
CA ILE A 60 -1.37 -5.29 -3.23
C ILE A 60 -1.89 -6.20 -4.34
N ARG A 61 -2.53 -7.33 -3.99
CA ARG A 61 -3.13 -8.24 -4.97
C ARG A 61 -4.20 -7.53 -5.80
N ASP A 62 -5.01 -6.71 -5.13
CA ASP A 62 -6.04 -5.90 -5.74
C ASP A 62 -6.08 -4.49 -5.12
N PRO A 63 -5.27 -3.55 -5.63
CA PRO A 63 -5.10 -2.21 -5.07
C PRO A 63 -6.24 -1.28 -5.53
N SER A 64 -7.48 -1.70 -5.30
CA SER A 64 -8.67 -0.89 -5.61
C SER A 64 -9.04 -0.03 -4.39
N PRO A 65 -9.56 1.20 -4.59
CA PRO A 65 -10.05 2.03 -3.50
C PRO A 65 -11.07 1.31 -2.61
N TYR A 66 -11.89 0.44 -3.21
CA TYR A 66 -12.86 -0.40 -2.51
C TYR A 66 -12.20 -1.32 -1.48
N ASN A 67 -11.14 -2.05 -1.85
CA ASN A 67 -10.47 -2.95 -0.90
C ASN A 67 -9.74 -2.20 0.21
N PHE A 68 -9.24 -0.99 -0.07
CA PHE A 68 -8.69 -0.13 0.96
C PHE A 68 -9.79 0.33 1.94
N ALA A 69 -10.95 0.74 1.44
CA ALA A 69 -12.10 1.13 2.26
C ALA A 69 -12.60 -0.06 3.12
N GLU A 70 -12.74 -1.25 2.53
CA GLU A 70 -13.12 -2.47 3.24
C GLU A 70 -12.11 -2.80 4.35
N ALA A 71 -10.81 -2.77 4.05
CA ALA A 71 -9.77 -3.03 5.05
C ALA A 71 -9.79 -2.01 6.20
N TYR A 72 -10.18 -0.77 5.94
CA TYR A 72 -10.35 0.25 6.97
C TYR A 72 -11.57 -0.06 7.86
N VAL A 73 -12.71 -0.39 7.24
CA VAL A 73 -13.93 -0.80 7.97
C VAL A 73 -13.69 -2.05 8.83
N GLU A 74 -12.92 -3.01 8.32
CA GLU A 74 -12.51 -4.21 9.06
C GLU A 74 -11.42 -3.94 10.12
N SER A 75 -10.96 -2.69 10.28
CA SER A 75 -9.86 -2.31 11.18
C SER A 75 -8.51 -2.99 10.89
N ALA A 76 -8.38 -3.57 9.68
CA ALA A 76 -7.17 -4.21 9.19
C ALA A 76 -6.10 -3.19 8.78
N ILE A 77 -6.54 -1.99 8.38
CA ILE A 77 -5.71 -0.79 8.26
C ILE A 77 -6.30 0.34 9.09
N GLU A 78 -5.46 1.24 9.57
CA GLU A 78 -5.89 2.50 10.21
C GLU A 78 -5.45 3.67 9.35
N LEU A 79 -6.27 4.72 9.29
CA LEU A 79 -5.92 5.97 8.62
C LEU A 79 -5.70 7.03 9.71
N GLU A 80 -4.47 7.55 9.78
CA GLU A 80 -4.09 8.64 10.68
C GLU A 80 -4.00 9.94 9.88
N GLY A 81 -4.70 11.00 10.32
CA GLY A 81 -4.69 12.32 9.66
C GLY A 81 -5.98 12.66 8.93
N ASP A 82 -5.89 13.46 7.86
CA ASP A 82 -7.05 13.95 7.12
C ASP A 82 -7.59 12.89 6.14
N LEU A 83 -8.77 12.35 6.44
CA LEU A 83 -9.48 11.38 5.62
C LEU A 83 -9.87 11.94 4.25
N PHE A 84 -10.07 13.25 4.11
CA PHE A 84 -10.36 13.86 2.80
C PHE A 84 -9.17 13.78 1.86
N ALA A 85 -7.94 13.90 2.39
CA ALA A 85 -6.75 13.70 1.58
C ALA A 85 -6.56 12.24 1.13
N ALA A 86 -7.09 11.27 1.88
CA ALA A 86 -7.14 9.88 1.44
C ALA A 86 -8.07 9.68 0.23
N MET A 87 -9.09 10.54 0.06
CA MET A 87 -9.99 10.49 -1.09
C MET A 87 -9.31 10.96 -2.39
N ASP A 88 -8.43 11.97 -2.32
CA ASP A 88 -7.64 12.42 -3.48
C ASP A 88 -6.70 11.32 -3.98
N VAL A 89 -6.11 10.56 -3.04
CA VAL A 89 -5.31 9.36 -3.34
C VAL A 89 -6.17 8.27 -3.98
N ALA A 90 -7.36 8.00 -3.42
CA ALA A 90 -8.27 7.00 -3.96
C ALA A 90 -8.66 7.28 -5.42
N ASN A 91 -8.94 8.54 -5.76
CA ASN A 91 -9.23 8.96 -7.13
C ASN A 91 -8.00 8.78 -8.06
N ALA A 92 -6.79 9.04 -7.58
CA ALA A 92 -5.56 8.79 -8.35
C ALA A 92 -5.28 7.30 -8.56
N VAL A 93 -5.63 6.45 -7.59
CA VAL A 93 -5.47 4.99 -7.66
C VAL A 93 -6.41 4.36 -8.69
N GLU A 94 -7.60 4.93 -8.92
CA GLU A 94 -8.57 4.43 -9.90
C GLU A 94 -8.02 4.39 -11.35
N GLY A 95 -6.99 5.20 -11.65
CA GLY A 95 -6.28 5.20 -12.94
C GLY A 95 -5.24 4.09 -13.11
N ILE A 96 -4.89 3.34 -12.06
CA ILE A 96 -3.78 2.39 -12.09
C ILE A 96 -4.20 1.06 -12.74
N ARG A 97 -3.89 0.88 -14.03
CA ARG A 97 -3.98 -0.44 -14.69
C ARG A 97 -2.64 -1.17 -14.65
N LEU A 98 -2.46 -2.09 -13.70
CA LEU A 98 -1.30 -2.98 -13.66
C LEU A 98 -1.50 -4.21 -14.55
N SER A 99 -0.65 -4.36 -15.57
CA SER A 99 -0.56 -5.58 -16.38
C SER A 99 -0.27 -6.82 -15.51
N PRO A 100 -0.86 -8.00 -15.80
CA PRO A 100 -0.70 -9.21 -14.97
C PRO A 100 0.76 -9.63 -14.75
N LEU A 101 1.61 -9.45 -15.76
CA LEU A 101 3.05 -9.75 -15.68
C LEU A 101 3.79 -8.80 -14.74
N ARG A 102 3.40 -7.52 -14.68
CA ARG A 102 3.93 -6.57 -13.70
C ARG A 102 3.49 -6.92 -12.29
N LYS A 103 2.21 -7.32 -12.09
CA LYS A 103 1.74 -7.79 -10.78
C LYS A 103 2.56 -8.97 -10.27
N LEU A 104 2.82 -9.97 -11.12
CA LEU A 104 3.63 -11.14 -10.75
C LEU A 104 5.07 -10.76 -10.40
N ARG A 105 5.69 -9.88 -11.20
CA ARG A 105 7.06 -9.38 -10.93
C ARG A 105 7.15 -8.62 -9.61
N LEU A 106 6.16 -7.76 -9.33
CA LEU A 106 6.07 -6.99 -8.08
C LEU A 106 5.92 -7.92 -6.87
N LEU A 107 5.05 -8.93 -6.95
CA LEU A 107 4.89 -9.92 -5.88
C LEU A 107 6.17 -10.72 -5.62
N LEU A 108 6.88 -11.14 -6.67
CA LEU A 108 8.16 -11.83 -6.53
C LEU A 108 9.23 -10.94 -5.88
N SER A 109 9.19 -9.63 -6.14
CA SER A 109 10.14 -8.67 -5.57
C SER A 109 9.99 -8.46 -4.05
N LEU A 110 8.89 -8.94 -3.44
CA LEU A 110 8.71 -8.92 -1.99
C LEU A 110 9.63 -9.88 -1.24
N TRP A 111 10.13 -10.91 -1.93
CA TRP A 111 10.96 -11.98 -1.37
C TRP A 111 12.44 -11.92 -1.76
N THR A 112 12.80 -11.13 -2.76
CA THR A 112 14.20 -10.87 -3.07
C THR A 112 14.77 -9.83 -2.11
N ARG A 113 15.69 -10.29 -1.25
CA ARG A 113 16.53 -9.46 -0.37
C ARG A 113 17.36 -8.48 -1.18
#